data_AF-A0A3B3XIV2-F1
#
_entry.id   AF-A0A3B3XIV2-F1
#
_cell.length_a   1.000
_cell.length_b   1.000
_cell.length_c   1.000
_cell.angle_alpha   90.00
_cell.angle_beta   90.00
_cell.angle_gamma   90.00
#
_symmetry.space_group_name_H-M   'P 1'
#
loop_
_entity.id
_entity.type
_entity.pdbx_description
1 polymer ?
#
loop_
_entity_poly.entity_id
_entity_poly.type
_entity_poly.pdbx_seq_one_letter_code
_entity_poly.pdbx_strand_id
1 'polypeptide(L)' 'MSVAYKDQLYAELKKQHHHNRTLFEDPEFPATNSSLYFHKPPPGVPCT' A
#
# COMPACT_ATOMS: atom_id res chain seq x y z
N MET A 1 -6.05 11.69 19.66
CA MET A 1 -6.68 11.85 18.33
C MET A 1 -5.66 11.36 17.31
N SER A 2 -5.94 10.26 16.60
CA SER A 2 -5.09 9.79 15.50
C SER A 2 -5.34 10.69 14.28
N VAL A 3 -4.27 11.25 13.70
CA VAL A 3 -4.33 12.01 12.45
C VAL A 3 -4.20 11.04 11.29
N ALA A 4 -5.02 11.19 10.25
CA ALA A 4 -4.88 10.40 9.03
C ALA A 4 -3.56 10.74 8.35
N TYR A 5 -2.74 9.73 8.07
CA TYR A 5 -1.57 9.91 7.24
C TYR A 5 -2.03 10.04 5.78
N LYS A 6 -1.67 11.13 5.10
CA LYS A 6 -2.03 11.40 3.69
C LYS A 6 -3.52 11.16 3.40
N ASP A 7 -4.39 11.64 4.29
CA ASP A 7 -5.84 11.51 4.17
C ASP A 7 -6.38 10.06 4.10
N GLN A 8 -5.58 9.08 4.54
CA GLN A 8 -5.98 7.67 4.58
C GLN A 8 -6.79 7.35 5.84
N LEU A 9 -8.12 7.48 5.75
CA LEU A 9 -9.04 7.11 6.83
C LEU A 9 -9.46 5.64 6.75
N TYR A 10 -8.98 4.81 7.68
CA TYR A 10 -9.28 3.36 7.74
C TYR A 10 -10.78 3.04 7.63
N ALA A 11 -11.62 3.79 8.36
CA ALA A 11 -13.05 3.53 8.41
C ALA A 11 -13.73 3.74 7.05
N GLU A 12 -13.25 4.69 6.25
CA GLU A 12 -13.78 4.99 4.92
C GLU A 12 -13.29 3.97 3.90
N LEU A 13 -11.98 3.69 3.90
CA LEU A 13 -11.36 2.69 3.04
C LEU A 13 -11.99 1.30 3.24
N LYS A 14 -12.17 0.87 4.51
CA LYS A 14 -12.81 -0.41 4.81
C LYS A 14 -14.25 -0.48 4.28
N LYS A 15 -15.03 0.58 4.45
CA LYS A 15 -16.43 0.63 3.97
C LYS A 15 -16.49 0.52 2.45
N GLN A 16 -15.66 1.27 1.74
CA GLN A 16 -15.61 1.27 0.28
C GLN A 16 -15.30 -0.11 -0.29
N HIS A 17 -14.23 -0.75 0.20
CA HIS A 17 -13.79 -2.05 -0.31
C HIS A 17 -14.72 -3.20 0.10
N HIS A 18 -15.31 -3.11 1.29
CA HIS A 18 -16.35 -4.06 1.71
C HIS A 18 -17.63 -3.94 0.85
N HIS A 19 -18.01 -2.73 0.44
CA HIS A 19 -19.13 -2.52 -0.48
C HIS A 19 -18.83 -3.05 -1.89
N ASN A 20 -17.64 -2.77 -2.39
CA ASN A 20 -17.21 -3.16 -3.74
C ASN A 20 -16.82 -4.63 -3.86
N ARG A 21 -16.79 -5.39 -2.74
CA ARG A 21 -16.30 -6.77 -2.66
C ARG A 21 -14.88 -6.94 -3.21
N THR A 22 -14.05 -5.93 -3.02
CA THR A 22 -12.63 -5.96 -3.39
C THR A 22 -11.76 -5.91 -2.15
N LEU A 23 -10.52 -6.37 -2.27
CA LEU A 23 -9.51 -6.14 -1.25
C LEU A 23 -8.85 -4.78 -1.48
N PHE A 24 -8.36 -4.17 -0.41
CA PHE A 24 -7.64 -2.90 -0.50
C PHE A 24 -6.21 -3.16 -0.97
N GLU A 25 -5.78 -2.40 -1.97
CA GLU A 25 -4.39 -2.29 -2.39
C GLU A 25 -3.93 -0.88 -2.07
N ASP A 26 -2.87 -0.74 -1.27
CA ASP A 26 -2.41 0.56 -0.79
C ASP A 26 -1.67 1.32 -1.91
N PRO A 27 -2.20 2.47 -2.37
CA PRO A 27 -1.51 3.27 -3.38
C PRO A 27 -0.30 4.02 -2.81
N GLU A 28 -0.28 4.33 -1.52
CA GLU A 28 0.82 5.05 -0.88
C GLU A 28 1.99 4.13 -0.52
N PHE A 29 1.73 2.82 -0.43
CA PHE A 29 2.74 1.81 -0.15
C PHE A 29 2.45 0.51 -0.91
N PRO A 30 2.65 0.51 -2.24
CA PRO A 30 2.31 -0.64 -3.09
C PRO A 30 3.19 -1.86 -2.77
N ALA A 31 2.70 -3.07 -3.05
CA ALA A 31 3.46 -4.30 -2.87
C ALA A 31 4.51 -4.52 -3.99
N THR A 32 5.40 -3.54 -4.18
CA THR A 32 6.43 -3.54 -5.22
C THR A 32 7.80 -3.20 -4.65
N ASN A 33 8.86 -3.39 -5.45
CA ASN A 33 10.24 -3.14 -5.03
C ASN A 33 10.52 -1.68 -4.61
N SER A 34 9.73 -0.70 -5.07
CA SER A 34 9.87 0.70 -4.64
C SER A 34 9.50 0.89 -3.16
N SER A 35 8.63 0.04 -2.61
CA SER A 35 8.28 0.02 -1.20
C SER A 35 9.30 -0.76 -0.35
N LEU A 36 10.13 -1.60 -0.99
CA LEU A 36 11.13 -2.42 -0.31
C LEU A 36 12.52 -1.78 -0.29
N TYR A 37 12.90 -1.10 -1.38
CA TYR A 37 14.26 -0.59 -1.58
C TYR A 37 14.26 0.89 -1.97
N PHE A 38 15.22 1.63 -1.43
CA PHE A 38 15.39 3.04 -1.79
C PHE A 38 15.99 3.22 -3.20
N HIS A 39 16.93 2.35 -3.59
CA HIS A 39 17.65 2.47 -4.86
C HIS A 39 17.86 1.15 -5.59
N LYS A 40 18.66 0.23 -5.03
CA LYS A 40 19.00 -1.03 -5.67
C LYS A 40 18.51 -2.21 -4.84
N PRO A 41 17.94 -3.25 -5.47
CA PRO A 41 17.60 -4.47 -4.77
C PRO A 41 18.87 -5.19 -4.29
N PRO A 42 18.78 -5.99 -3.22
CA PRO A 42 19.85 -6.88 -2.79
C PRO A 42 20.30 -7.83 -3.92
N PRO A 43 21.56 -8.31 -3.90
CA PRO A 43 22.01 -9.35 -4.81
C PRO A 43 21.10 -10.58 -4.74
N GLY A 44 20.68 -11.11 -5.90
CA GLY A 44 19.86 -12.32 -5.99
C GLY A 44 18.35 -12.08 -6.10
N VAL A 45 17.87 -10.83 -6.05
CA VAL A 45 16.48 -10.52 -6.44
C VAL A 45 16.38 -10.57 -7.97
N PRO A 46 15.51 -11.42 -8.55
CA PRO A 46 15.35 -11.50 -10.00
C PRO A 46 14.80 -10.19 -10.56
N CYS A 47 15.37 -9.73 -11.68
CA CYS A 47 14.81 -8.64 -12.48
C CYS A 47 13.58 -9.18 -13.20
N THR A 48 12.40 -9.10 -12.58
CA THR A 48 11.11 -9.42 -13.22
C THR A 48 10.48 -8.17 -13.80
#